data_AF-A0A919SG85-F1
#
_entry.id   AF-A0A919SG85-F1
#
_cell.length_a   1.000
_cell.length_b   1.000
_cell.length_c   1.000
_cell.angle_alpha   90.00
_cell.angle_beta   90.00
_cell.angle_gamma   90.00
#
_symmetry.space_group_name_H-M   'P 1'
#
loop_
_entity.id
_entity.type
_entity.pdbx_description
1 polymer ?
#
loop_
_entity_poly.entity_id
_entity_poly.type
_entity_poly.pdbx_seq_one_letter_code
_entity_poly.pdbx_strand_id
1 'polypeptide(L)'
;MDLLSGTGALVVITTLIVSVLLCVIAGDRVDAFLRLTGPVIAAGVVAIYGCAALLLAAPADLLTGNPGSSGAVWTTLLIALAVALLLARRFRSHSREPLLAVAGRALILLVCCSGARYLARLVGFPVDAFWTAAAVSLAALMLTVAAFEFIRRPGVLHLVVRAFVLLSATGLVAAWAITNHVPVYADPRTASPRTLWVMLLVEPLGALAILLLAIAVVRHLAPALLPDSRRRPTAGEIWNAFVTFDGDDEGKDRPVLVLRGGGDQATILKITSQDKSRFADYLPLPRNRCRAILTKDSWLALNPMPLPAESFRSYRGRCPAWILAEVRRRDLLPAGFGVGRVRSWLTAGRAR
;
A
#
# COMPACT_ATOMS: atom_id res chain seq x y z
N MET A 1 -3.85 6.78 -38.09
CA MET A 1 -3.63 5.91 -36.91
C MET A 1 -2.16 6.04 -36.48
N ASP A 2 -1.75 7.23 -36.04
CA ASP A 2 -0.36 7.52 -35.60
C ASP A 2 -0.25 7.81 -34.10
N LEU A 3 -1.18 7.30 -33.30
CA LEU A 3 -1.19 7.53 -31.85
C LEU A 3 -0.06 6.78 -31.12
N LEU A 4 0.61 5.83 -31.79
CA LEU A 4 1.65 4.97 -31.21
C LEU A 4 3.02 5.12 -31.89
N SER A 5 3.18 6.03 -32.85
CA SER A 5 4.46 6.22 -33.55
C SER A 5 5.32 7.29 -32.87
N GLY A 6 6.64 7.06 -32.84
CA GLY A 6 7.64 8.04 -32.42
C GLY A 6 7.84 8.20 -30.91
N THR A 7 8.87 8.98 -30.55
CA THR A 7 9.33 9.18 -29.16
C THR A 7 8.28 9.83 -28.27
N GLY A 8 7.38 10.64 -28.84
CA GLY A 8 6.30 11.30 -28.10
C GLY A 8 5.33 10.33 -27.45
N ALA A 9 4.95 9.25 -28.15
CA ALA A 9 4.07 8.22 -27.62
C ALA A 9 4.69 7.49 -26.42
N LEU A 10 5.99 7.17 -26.47
CA LEU A 10 6.68 6.54 -25.34
C LEU A 10 6.71 7.44 -24.10
N VAL A 11 6.93 8.75 -24.26
CA VAL A 11 6.92 9.72 -23.16
C VAL A 11 5.53 9.80 -22.53
N VAL A 12 4.47 9.83 -23.34
CA VAL A 12 3.08 9.84 -22.86
C VAL A 12 2.76 8.56 -22.09
N ILE A 13 3.10 7.39 -22.64
CA ILE A 13 2.87 6.08 -21.99
C ILE A 13 3.64 6.02 -20.66
N THR A 14 4.91 6.42 -20.65
CA THR A 14 5.75 6.44 -19.44
C THR A 14 5.15 7.37 -18.39
N THR A 15 4.76 8.58 -18.78
CA THR A 15 4.16 9.57 -17.88
C THR A 15 2.86 9.04 -17.27
N LEU A 16 2.02 8.36 -18.06
CA LEU A 16 0.77 7.77 -17.61
C LEU A 16 0.99 6.62 -16.62
N ILE A 17 1.92 5.71 -16.92
CA ILE A 17 2.30 4.60 -16.03
C ILE A 17 2.84 5.13 -14.71
N VAL A 18 3.81 6.07 -14.78
CA VAL A 18 4.40 6.70 -13.60
C VAL A 18 3.34 7.43 -12.79
N SER A 19 2.44 8.19 -13.42
CA SER A 19 1.35 8.89 -12.72
C SER A 19 0.40 7.94 -12.02
N VAL A 20 0.01 6.83 -12.67
CA VAL A 20 -0.85 5.81 -12.05
C VAL A 20 -0.16 5.16 -10.85
N LEU A 21 1.13 4.79 -10.99
CA LEU A 21 1.90 4.23 -9.89
C LEU A 21 2.03 5.22 -8.73
N LEU A 22 2.33 6.50 -9.01
CA LEU A 22 2.42 7.54 -7.99
C LEU A 22 1.07 7.77 -7.29
N CYS A 23 -0.05 7.74 -8.02
CA CYS A 23 -1.38 7.82 -7.42
C CYS A 23 -1.66 6.65 -6.48
N VAL A 24 -1.26 5.43 -6.88
CA VAL A 24 -1.35 4.24 -6.01
C VAL A 24 -0.51 4.41 -4.75
N ILE A 25 0.69 4.98 -4.87
CA ILE A 25 1.66 5.15 -3.78
C ILE A 25 1.31 6.31 -2.85
N ALA A 26 0.75 7.40 -3.39
CA ALA A 26 0.33 8.56 -2.61
C ALA A 26 -0.86 8.23 -1.69
N GLY A 27 -1.62 7.18 -1.99
CA GLY A 27 -2.81 6.79 -1.22
C GLY A 27 -3.96 7.80 -1.31
N ASP A 28 -3.78 8.87 -2.07
CA ASP A 28 -4.77 9.93 -2.27
C ASP A 28 -5.76 9.56 -3.38
N ARG A 29 -6.98 10.05 -3.22
CA ARG A 29 -8.04 9.85 -4.22
C ARG A 29 -7.66 10.59 -5.50
N VAL A 30 -8.00 9.97 -6.63
CA VAL A 30 -7.95 10.54 -8.00
C VAL A 30 -8.44 12.00 -8.03
N ASP A 31 -9.40 12.35 -7.18
CA ASP A 31 -9.93 13.71 -6.96
C ASP A 31 -8.88 14.79 -6.67
N ALA A 32 -7.74 14.44 -6.03
CA ALA A 32 -6.65 15.39 -5.75
C ALA A 32 -5.80 15.66 -7.00
N PHE A 33 -5.68 14.67 -7.89
CA PHE A 33 -4.93 14.78 -9.14
C PHE A 33 -5.70 15.57 -10.21
N LEU A 34 -7.03 15.48 -10.20
CA LEU A 34 -7.90 16.25 -11.10
C LEU A 34 -7.95 17.75 -10.77
N ARG A 35 -7.33 18.19 -9.67
CA ARG A 35 -7.18 19.60 -9.35
C ARG A 35 -5.95 20.17 -10.06
N LEU A 36 -5.95 21.47 -10.32
CA LEU A 36 -4.80 22.18 -10.93
C LEU A 36 -3.48 21.98 -10.15
N THR A 37 -3.55 21.67 -8.85
CA THR A 37 -2.40 21.39 -7.99
C THR A 37 -1.86 19.96 -8.13
N GLY A 38 -2.60 19.04 -8.75
CA GLY A 38 -2.25 17.63 -8.92
C GLY A 38 -0.92 17.41 -9.63
N PRO A 39 -0.66 18.04 -10.79
CA PRO A 39 0.61 17.91 -11.51
C PRO A 39 1.83 18.38 -10.69
N VAL A 40 1.69 19.47 -9.92
CA VAL A 40 2.77 20.00 -9.07
C VAL A 40 3.08 19.03 -7.93
N ILE A 41 2.05 18.49 -7.29
CA ILE A 41 2.21 17.45 -6.27
C ILE A 41 2.86 16.21 -6.86
N ALA A 42 2.42 15.76 -8.04
CA ALA A 42 3.01 14.60 -8.72
C ALA A 42 4.49 14.82 -9.03
N ALA A 43 4.87 15.98 -9.56
CA ALA A 43 6.27 16.34 -9.81
C ALA A 43 7.10 16.36 -8.52
N GLY A 44 6.57 16.94 -7.43
CA GLY A 44 7.21 16.92 -6.13
C GLY A 44 7.39 15.51 -5.57
N VAL A 45 6.40 14.63 -5.73
CA VAL A 45 6.48 13.23 -5.33
C VAL A 45 7.53 12.49 -6.18
N VAL A 46 7.58 12.68 -7.50
CA VAL A 46 8.63 12.10 -8.36
C VAL A 46 10.00 12.52 -7.88
N ALA A 47 10.21 13.81 -7.62
CA ALA A 47 11.49 14.32 -7.16
C ALA A 47 11.89 13.70 -5.81
N ILE A 48 10.97 13.66 -4.85
CA ILE A 48 11.23 13.09 -3.52
C ILE A 48 11.55 11.59 -3.61
N TYR A 49 10.74 10.80 -4.32
CA TYR A 49 10.96 9.36 -4.46
C TYR A 49 12.17 9.05 -5.34
N GLY A 50 12.46 9.85 -6.37
CA GLY A 50 13.66 9.73 -7.20
C GLY A 50 14.93 9.98 -6.38
N CYS A 51 14.98 11.05 -5.60
CA CYS A 51 16.07 11.31 -4.66
C CYS A 51 16.21 10.18 -3.64
N ALA A 52 15.10 9.72 -3.05
CA ALA A 52 15.12 8.63 -2.08
C ALA A 52 15.66 7.33 -2.70
N ALA A 53 15.25 6.99 -3.92
CA ALA A 53 15.70 5.81 -4.63
C ALA A 53 17.22 5.84 -4.89
N LEU A 54 17.74 6.97 -5.37
CA LEU A 54 19.17 7.17 -5.58
C LEU A 54 19.96 6.98 -4.28
N LEU A 55 19.49 7.58 -3.18
CA LEU A 55 20.12 7.43 -1.87
C LEU A 55 20.06 5.97 -1.36
N LEU A 56 18.96 5.26 -1.59
CA LEU A 56 18.81 3.85 -1.20
C LEU A 56 19.68 2.88 -2.02
N ALA A 57 20.04 3.26 -3.24
CA ALA A 57 20.87 2.45 -4.14
C ALA A 57 22.35 2.81 -4.06
N ALA A 58 22.71 3.92 -3.42
CA ALA A 58 24.10 4.36 -3.25
C ALA A 58 25.03 3.33 -2.56
N PRO A 59 24.57 2.42 -1.67
CA PRO A 59 25.41 1.32 -1.18
C PRO A 59 25.93 0.38 -2.28
N ALA A 60 25.26 0.29 -3.44
CA ALA A 60 25.74 -0.50 -4.57
C ALA A 60 27.06 0.04 -5.16
N ASP A 61 27.33 1.35 -5.03
CA ASP A 61 28.57 1.96 -5.51
C ASP A 61 29.78 1.51 -4.66
N LEU A 62 29.54 1.09 -3.42
CA LEU A 62 30.55 0.50 -2.54
C LEU A 62 30.89 -0.94 -2.94
N LEU A 63 29.86 -1.74 -3.23
CA LEU A 63 30.01 -3.14 -3.64
C LEU A 63 30.74 -3.28 -4.98
N THR A 64 30.75 -2.23 -5.78
CA THR A 64 31.30 -2.23 -7.13
C THR A 64 32.68 -1.59 -7.23
N GLY A 65 33.32 -1.33 -6.08
CA GLY A 65 34.76 -1.05 -6.00
C GLY A 65 35.17 0.38 -6.34
N ASN A 66 34.25 1.35 -6.34
CA ASN A 66 34.59 2.77 -6.47
C ASN A 66 34.26 3.57 -5.19
N PRO A 67 34.74 3.15 -4.00
CA PRO A 67 34.53 3.95 -2.81
C PRO A 67 35.35 5.24 -2.98
N GLY A 68 34.69 6.39 -2.96
CA GLY A 68 35.36 7.64 -2.59
C GLY A 68 36.01 7.51 -1.21
N SER A 69 36.61 8.59 -0.70
CA SER A 69 37.21 8.60 0.65
C SER A 69 36.37 7.82 1.68
N SER A 70 37.01 7.06 2.58
CA SER A 70 36.32 6.19 3.55
C SER A 70 35.24 6.90 4.37
N GLY A 71 35.35 8.22 4.58
CA GLY A 71 34.31 9.05 5.20
C GLY A 71 33.02 9.18 4.36
N ALA A 72 33.12 9.26 3.03
CA ALA A 72 31.97 9.36 2.14
C ALA A 72 31.14 8.06 2.09
N VAL A 73 31.79 6.93 2.34
CA VAL A 73 31.16 5.60 2.39
C VAL A 73 30.15 5.51 3.55
N TRP A 74 30.58 5.88 4.76
CA TRP A 74 29.76 5.80 5.96
C TRP A 74 28.61 6.79 5.95
N THR A 75 28.83 8.02 5.47
CA THR A 75 27.75 9.01 5.33
C THR A 75 26.66 8.53 4.38
N THR A 76 27.05 7.92 3.25
CA THR A 76 26.13 7.37 2.27
C THR A 76 25.28 6.24 2.84
N LEU A 77 25.89 5.31 3.58
CA LEU A 77 25.17 4.20 4.23
C LEU A 77 24.18 4.70 5.30
N LEU A 78 24.58 5.68 6.11
CA LEU A 78 23.73 6.26 7.14
C LEU A 78 22.54 7.02 6.56
N ILE A 79 22.76 7.81 5.49
CA ILE A 79 21.70 8.52 4.78
C ILE A 79 20.72 7.52 4.14
N ALA A 80 21.23 6.50 3.45
CA ALA A 80 20.40 5.45 2.86
C ALA A 80 19.51 4.78 3.91
N LEU A 81 20.09 4.40 5.05
CA LEU A 81 19.34 3.79 6.16
C LEU A 81 18.28 4.73 6.75
N ALA A 82 18.62 6.00 6.93
CA ALA A 82 17.67 7.01 7.43
C ALA A 82 16.48 7.18 6.48
N VAL A 83 16.74 7.28 5.17
CA VAL A 83 15.70 7.36 4.13
C VAL A 83 14.83 6.10 4.13
N ALA A 84 15.45 4.91 4.20
CA ALA A 84 14.73 3.64 4.26
C ALA A 84 13.78 3.57 5.46
N LEU A 85 14.24 4.00 6.64
CA LEU A 85 13.44 4.04 7.85
C LEU A 85 12.29 5.06 7.76
N LEU A 86 12.52 6.23 7.18
CA LEU A 86 11.48 7.24 6.97
C LEU A 86 10.39 6.73 6.02
N LEU A 87 10.78 6.12 4.89
CA LEU A 87 9.84 5.51 3.96
C LEU A 87 9.12 4.33 4.59
N ALA A 88 9.83 3.41 5.27
CA ALA A 88 9.20 2.28 5.97
C ALA A 88 8.19 2.74 7.03
N ARG A 89 8.46 3.84 7.74
CA ARG A 89 7.52 4.45 8.70
C ARG A 89 6.25 4.95 8.05
N ARG A 90 6.32 5.49 6.82
CA ARG A 90 5.12 5.92 6.06
C ARG A 90 4.15 4.76 5.84
N PHE A 91 4.66 3.55 5.68
CA PHE A 91 3.84 2.35 5.48
C PHE A 91 3.31 1.73 6.77
N ARG A 92 3.46 2.39 7.94
CA ARG A 92 2.95 1.84 9.20
C ARG A 92 1.44 1.59 9.13
N SER A 93 1.04 0.36 9.45
CA SER A 93 -0.38 -0.02 9.54
C SER A 93 -1.05 0.55 10.78
N HIS A 94 -0.28 0.67 11.87
CA HIS A 94 -0.72 1.16 13.17
C HIS A 94 0.32 2.02 13.86
N SER A 95 -0.14 2.92 14.71
CA SER A 95 0.70 3.73 15.60
C SER A 95 1.57 2.91 16.57
N ARG A 96 1.27 1.62 16.78
CA ARG A 96 1.99 0.71 17.68
C ARG A 96 2.74 -0.42 16.98
N GLU A 97 2.97 -0.33 15.67
CA GLU A 97 3.70 -1.38 14.97
C GLU A 97 5.13 -1.53 15.54
N PRO A 98 5.60 -2.76 15.84
CA PRO A 98 6.90 -2.96 16.46
C PRO A 98 8.03 -2.38 15.60
N LEU A 99 9.05 -1.82 16.24
CA LEU A 99 10.21 -1.23 15.54
C LEU A 99 10.88 -2.25 14.60
N LEU A 100 10.87 -3.53 14.98
CA LEU A 100 11.42 -4.61 14.15
C LEU A 100 10.70 -4.73 12.79
N ALA A 101 9.38 -4.55 12.73
CA ALA A 101 8.64 -4.60 11.46
C ALA A 101 8.91 -3.37 10.56
N VAL A 102 9.20 -2.22 11.18
CA VAL A 102 9.66 -1.02 10.44
C VAL A 102 11.09 -1.24 9.93
N ALA A 103 11.98 -1.78 10.77
CA ALA A 103 13.36 -2.11 10.39
C ALA A 103 13.42 -3.16 9.28
N GLY A 104 12.60 -4.21 9.35
CA GLY A 104 12.49 -5.23 8.29
C GLY A 104 12.07 -4.63 6.94
N ARG A 105 11.11 -3.70 6.92
CA ARG A 105 10.71 -3.00 5.68
C ARG A 105 11.80 -2.05 5.17
N ALA A 106 12.50 -1.36 6.07
CA ALA A 106 13.63 -0.53 5.69
C ALA A 106 14.76 -1.38 5.08
N LEU A 107 15.05 -2.55 5.65
CA LEU A 107 16.02 -3.49 5.11
C LEU A 107 15.60 -3.99 3.72
N ILE A 108 14.34 -4.38 3.53
CA ILE A 108 13.82 -4.78 2.22
C ILE A 108 13.99 -3.65 1.19
N LEU A 109 13.64 -2.41 1.54
CA LEU A 109 13.82 -1.25 0.64
C LEU A 109 15.28 -1.06 0.23
N LEU A 110 16.21 -1.14 1.19
CA LEU A 110 17.65 -1.02 0.93
C LEU A 110 18.14 -2.15 0.03
N VAL A 111 17.84 -3.40 0.39
CA VAL A 111 18.28 -4.59 -0.36
C VAL A 111 17.71 -4.58 -1.78
N CYS A 112 16.44 -4.24 -1.96
CA CYS A 112 15.84 -4.19 -3.30
C CYS A 112 16.44 -3.06 -4.16
N CYS A 113 16.61 -1.85 -3.62
CA CYS A 113 17.14 -0.73 -4.40
C CYS A 113 18.64 -0.90 -4.71
N SER A 114 19.45 -1.27 -3.71
CA SER A 114 20.88 -1.54 -3.91
C SER A 114 21.12 -2.78 -4.76
N GLY A 115 20.36 -3.85 -4.51
CA GLY A 115 20.44 -5.10 -5.27
C GLY A 115 20.07 -4.92 -6.73
N ALA A 116 18.99 -4.18 -7.04
CA ALA A 116 18.60 -3.90 -8.42
C ALA A 116 19.70 -3.16 -9.19
N ARG A 117 20.33 -2.14 -8.59
CA ARG A 117 21.44 -1.41 -9.21
C ARG A 117 22.68 -2.28 -9.40
N TYR A 118 23.02 -3.11 -8.41
CA TYR A 118 24.12 -4.06 -8.50
C TYR A 118 23.90 -5.10 -9.61
N LEU A 119 22.71 -5.71 -9.66
CA LEU A 119 22.34 -6.68 -10.70
C LEU A 119 22.35 -6.03 -12.09
N ALA A 120 21.81 -4.82 -12.24
CA ALA A 120 21.86 -4.10 -13.51
C ALA A 120 23.31 -3.93 -14.00
N ARG A 121 24.24 -3.58 -13.11
CA ARG A 121 25.67 -3.52 -13.46
C ARG A 121 26.24 -4.86 -13.91
N LEU A 122 25.91 -5.95 -13.22
CA LEU A 122 26.39 -7.30 -13.58
C LEU A 122 25.91 -7.72 -14.99
N VAL A 123 24.69 -7.34 -15.36
CA VAL A 123 24.12 -7.60 -16.69
C VAL A 123 24.66 -6.62 -17.75
N GLY A 124 25.47 -5.63 -17.34
CA GLY A 124 26.09 -4.66 -18.25
C GLY A 124 25.22 -3.45 -18.59
N PHE A 125 24.16 -3.18 -17.82
CA PHE A 125 23.48 -1.89 -17.92
C PHE A 125 24.43 -0.77 -17.49
N PRO A 126 24.44 0.38 -18.21
CA PRO A 126 25.32 1.50 -17.92
C PRO A 126 24.82 2.29 -16.71
N VAL A 127 24.90 1.72 -15.50
CA VAL A 127 24.45 2.35 -14.25
C VAL A 127 25.44 3.36 -13.68
N ASP A 128 26.53 3.63 -14.39
CA ASP A 128 27.50 4.68 -14.02
C ASP A 128 26.98 6.07 -14.42
N ALA A 129 26.06 6.15 -15.38
CA ALA A 129 25.38 7.39 -15.71
C ALA A 129 24.26 7.69 -14.70
N PHE A 130 24.17 8.96 -14.27
CA PHE A 130 23.20 9.39 -13.25
C PHE A 130 21.75 9.01 -13.62
N TRP A 131 21.34 9.22 -14.87
CA TRP A 131 19.94 9.02 -15.28
C TRP A 131 19.51 7.55 -15.30
N THR A 132 20.38 6.64 -15.74
CA THR A 132 20.11 5.20 -15.76
C THR A 132 20.15 4.61 -14.35
N ALA A 133 21.11 5.04 -13.53
CA ALA A 133 21.14 4.70 -12.11
C ALA A 133 19.87 5.14 -11.38
N ALA A 134 19.41 6.38 -11.63
CA ALA A 134 18.18 6.93 -11.07
C ALA A 134 16.96 6.14 -11.51
N ALA A 135 16.86 5.80 -12.81
CA ALA A 135 15.74 5.05 -13.35
C ALA A 135 15.63 3.63 -12.75
N VAL A 136 16.73 2.87 -12.72
CA VAL A 136 16.77 1.52 -12.14
C VAL A 136 16.40 1.54 -10.66
N SER A 137 16.99 2.47 -9.91
CA SER A 137 16.74 2.60 -8.47
C SER A 137 15.29 3.02 -8.20
N LEU A 138 14.75 3.96 -8.98
CA LEU A 138 13.37 4.41 -8.86
C LEU A 138 12.40 3.28 -9.21
N ALA A 139 12.65 2.51 -10.27
CA ALA A 139 11.84 1.35 -10.62
C ALA A 139 11.81 0.33 -9.46
N ALA A 140 12.97 -0.01 -8.88
CA ALA A 140 13.06 -0.92 -7.74
C ALA A 140 12.32 -0.38 -6.49
N LEU A 141 12.44 0.92 -6.21
CA LEU A 141 11.73 1.57 -5.11
C LEU A 141 10.21 1.51 -5.34
N MET A 142 9.75 1.91 -6.52
CA MET A 142 8.34 1.93 -6.88
C MET A 142 7.75 0.51 -6.83
N LEU A 143 8.49 -0.50 -7.31
CA LEU A 143 8.13 -1.92 -7.22
C LEU A 143 7.92 -2.37 -5.77
N THR A 144 8.89 -2.07 -4.92
CA THR A 144 8.91 -2.48 -3.51
C THR A 144 7.79 -1.79 -2.72
N VAL A 145 7.62 -0.48 -2.94
CA VAL A 145 6.57 0.32 -2.31
C VAL A 145 5.19 -0.12 -2.79
N ALA A 146 5.01 -0.35 -4.09
CA ALA A 146 3.77 -0.87 -4.65
C ALA A 146 3.45 -2.24 -4.04
N ALA A 147 4.42 -3.15 -3.92
CA ALA A 147 4.25 -4.43 -3.26
C ALA A 147 3.78 -4.25 -1.80
N PHE A 148 4.36 -3.33 -1.01
CA PHE A 148 3.90 -3.05 0.34
C PHE A 148 2.45 -2.55 0.40
N GLU A 149 2.08 -1.58 -0.45
CA GLU A 149 0.70 -1.06 -0.50
C GLU A 149 -0.31 -2.09 -0.99
N PHE A 150 0.12 -2.96 -1.92
CA PHE A 150 -0.72 -4.04 -2.42
C PHE A 150 -0.92 -5.14 -1.40
N ILE A 151 0.12 -5.52 -0.65
CA ILE A 151 0.01 -6.45 0.48
C ILE A 151 -0.88 -5.88 1.58
N ARG A 152 -0.84 -4.57 1.86
CA ARG A 152 -1.68 -3.96 2.91
C ARG A 152 -3.17 -4.04 2.63
N ARG A 153 -3.60 -4.09 1.36
CA ARG A 153 -5.03 -4.20 1.04
C ARG A 153 -5.47 -5.67 1.09
N PRO A 154 -6.43 -6.03 1.95
CA PRO A 154 -6.96 -7.38 2.00
C PRO A 154 -7.82 -7.67 0.76
N GLY A 155 -7.78 -8.93 0.31
CA GLY A 155 -8.60 -9.44 -0.80
C GLY A 155 -7.78 -9.88 -2.02
N VAL A 156 -7.96 -11.16 -2.40
CA VAL A 156 -7.31 -11.79 -3.56
C VAL A 156 -7.70 -11.07 -4.86
N LEU A 157 -8.99 -10.74 -5.03
CA LEU A 157 -9.50 -10.07 -6.25
C LEU A 157 -8.79 -8.75 -6.55
N HIS A 158 -8.47 -7.95 -5.51
CA HIS A 158 -7.75 -6.69 -5.71
C HIS A 158 -6.33 -6.91 -6.25
N LEU A 159 -5.62 -7.92 -5.74
CA LEU A 159 -4.28 -8.27 -6.22
C LEU A 159 -4.31 -8.73 -7.67
N VAL A 160 -5.29 -9.56 -8.02
CA VAL A 160 -5.49 -10.05 -9.40
C VAL A 160 -5.77 -8.90 -10.35
N VAL A 161 -6.77 -8.06 -10.06
CA VAL A 161 -7.11 -6.89 -10.90
C VAL A 161 -5.89 -5.99 -11.12
N ARG A 162 -5.10 -5.75 -10.07
CA ARG A 162 -3.90 -4.90 -10.15
C ARG A 162 -2.79 -5.53 -10.97
N ALA A 163 -2.56 -6.84 -10.83
CA ALA A 163 -1.62 -7.56 -11.68
C ALA A 163 -2.02 -7.48 -13.15
N PHE A 164 -3.31 -7.65 -13.47
CA PHE A 164 -3.80 -7.49 -14.84
C PHE A 164 -3.59 -6.06 -15.37
N VAL A 165 -3.81 -5.02 -14.57
CA VAL A 165 -3.50 -3.63 -14.99
C VAL A 165 -2.03 -3.46 -15.34
N LEU A 166 -1.11 -4.04 -14.55
CA LEU A 166 0.32 -3.99 -14.81
C LEU A 166 0.74 -4.81 -16.04
N LEU A 167 0.14 -5.99 -16.24
CA LEU A 167 0.34 -6.78 -17.46
C LEU A 167 -0.16 -6.03 -18.70
N SER A 168 -1.31 -5.35 -18.62
CA SER A 168 -1.81 -4.52 -19.70
C SER A 168 -0.88 -3.35 -20.02
N ALA A 169 -0.32 -2.68 -18.99
CA ALA A 169 0.68 -1.63 -19.20
C ALA A 169 1.97 -2.16 -19.83
N THR A 170 2.44 -3.33 -19.38
CA THR A 170 3.59 -4.04 -19.94
C THR A 170 3.35 -4.38 -21.42
N GLY A 171 2.18 -4.94 -21.72
CA GLY A 171 1.76 -5.28 -23.08
C GLY A 171 1.65 -4.06 -23.99
N LEU A 172 1.17 -2.92 -23.48
CA LEU A 172 1.10 -1.67 -24.23
C LEU A 172 2.50 -1.15 -24.61
N VAL A 173 3.46 -1.19 -23.68
CA VAL A 173 4.85 -0.79 -23.96
C VAL A 173 5.51 -1.74 -24.96
N ALA A 174 5.28 -3.05 -24.82
CA ALA A 174 5.79 -4.05 -25.76
C ALA A 174 5.17 -3.88 -27.16
N ALA A 175 3.87 -3.63 -27.26
CA ALA A 175 3.20 -3.36 -28.53
C ALA A 175 3.76 -2.09 -29.20
N TRP A 176 3.94 -1.01 -28.44
CA TRP A 176 4.60 0.21 -28.93
C TRP A 176 6.01 -0.09 -29.48
N ALA A 177 6.81 -0.87 -28.76
CA ALA A 177 8.15 -1.22 -29.17
C ALA A 177 8.16 -2.00 -30.49
N ILE A 178 7.29 -3.00 -30.63
CA ILE A 178 7.10 -3.78 -31.86
C ILE A 178 6.70 -2.86 -33.03
N THR A 179 5.73 -1.97 -32.83
CA THR A 179 5.27 -1.02 -33.87
C THR A 179 6.37 -0.07 -34.34
N ASN A 180 7.32 0.28 -33.46
CA ASN A 180 8.41 1.20 -33.78
C ASN A 180 9.73 0.48 -34.12
N HIS A 181 9.69 -0.84 -34.35
CA HIS A 181 10.87 -1.68 -34.59
C HIS A 181 11.97 -1.52 -33.52
N VAL A 182 11.56 -1.26 -32.28
CA VAL A 182 12.44 -1.22 -31.11
C VAL A 182 12.41 -2.60 -30.48
N PRO A 183 13.56 -3.29 -30.31
CA PRO A 183 13.61 -4.56 -29.60
C PRO A 183 13.04 -4.40 -28.19
N VAL A 184 12.22 -5.36 -27.75
CA VAL A 184 11.74 -5.39 -26.35
C VAL A 184 12.84 -5.87 -25.41
N TYR A 185 13.70 -6.75 -25.92
CA TYR A 185 14.88 -7.27 -25.24
C TYR A 185 16.08 -7.17 -26.17
N ALA A 186 17.21 -6.71 -25.65
CA ALA A 186 18.50 -6.69 -26.32
C ALA A 186 19.63 -6.81 -25.29
N ASP A 187 20.86 -7.06 -25.74
CA ASP A 187 22.03 -6.93 -24.88
C ASP A 187 22.14 -5.47 -24.39
N PRO A 188 22.05 -5.21 -23.07
CA PRO A 188 22.11 -3.85 -22.52
C PRO A 188 23.37 -3.08 -22.91
N ARG A 189 24.47 -3.77 -23.24
CA ARG A 189 25.74 -3.16 -23.61
C ARG A 189 25.71 -2.56 -25.01
N THR A 190 24.89 -3.11 -25.90
CA THR A 190 24.77 -2.68 -27.30
C THR A 190 23.40 -2.08 -27.61
N ALA A 191 22.47 -2.13 -26.66
CA ALA A 191 21.12 -1.64 -26.80
C ALA A 191 21.10 -0.12 -27.04
N SER A 192 20.28 0.31 -27.99
CA SER A 192 20.03 1.73 -28.19
C SER A 192 19.33 2.33 -26.95
N PRO A 193 19.45 3.65 -26.69
CA PRO A 193 18.77 4.28 -25.56
C PRO A 193 17.26 4.01 -25.52
N ARG A 194 16.60 3.96 -26.68
CA ARG A 194 15.17 3.62 -26.78
C ARG A 194 14.88 2.19 -26.33
N THR A 195 15.74 1.25 -26.72
CA THR A 195 15.65 -0.16 -26.31
C THR A 195 15.84 -0.30 -24.81
N LEU A 196 16.83 0.38 -24.24
CA LEU A 196 17.06 0.41 -22.79
C LEU A 196 15.84 0.95 -22.03
N TRP A 197 15.20 2.02 -22.54
CA TRP A 197 13.96 2.54 -21.95
C TRP A 197 12.80 1.54 -21.98
N VAL A 198 12.62 0.82 -23.09
CA VAL A 198 11.59 -0.23 -23.20
C VAL A 198 11.87 -1.35 -22.19
N MET A 199 13.10 -1.83 -22.10
CA MET A 199 13.50 -2.87 -21.13
C MET A 199 13.23 -2.42 -19.69
N LEU A 200 13.61 -1.18 -19.34
CA LEU A 200 13.40 -0.58 -18.02
C LEU A 200 11.93 -0.36 -17.65
N LEU A 201 11.01 -0.41 -18.61
CA LEU A 201 9.57 -0.35 -18.34
C LEU A 201 8.96 -1.76 -18.31
N VAL A 202 9.26 -2.59 -19.29
CA VAL A 202 8.64 -3.91 -19.46
C VAL A 202 9.03 -4.87 -18.34
N GLU A 203 10.32 -4.97 -18.02
CA GLU A 203 10.82 -5.92 -17.03
C GLU A 203 10.27 -5.68 -15.62
N PRO A 204 10.37 -4.46 -15.03
CA PRO A 204 9.88 -4.25 -13.68
C PRO A 204 8.35 -4.31 -13.58
N LEU A 205 7.61 -3.86 -14.60
CA LEU A 205 6.15 -3.98 -14.60
C LEU A 205 5.70 -5.45 -14.67
N GLY A 206 6.35 -6.24 -15.53
CA GLY A 206 6.12 -7.68 -15.62
C GLY A 206 6.46 -8.40 -14.32
N ALA A 207 7.62 -8.11 -13.73
CA ALA A 207 8.05 -8.66 -12.45
C ALA A 207 7.06 -8.32 -11.31
N LEU A 208 6.56 -7.08 -11.26
CA LEU A 208 5.54 -6.68 -10.28
C LEU A 208 4.25 -7.48 -10.44
N ALA A 209 3.79 -7.63 -11.67
CA ALA A 209 2.57 -8.35 -11.96
C ALA A 209 2.67 -9.82 -11.52
N ILE A 210 3.79 -10.49 -11.85
CA ILE A 210 4.07 -11.87 -11.44
C ILE A 210 4.10 -11.98 -9.91
N LEU A 211 4.80 -11.07 -9.23
CA LEU A 211 4.85 -11.05 -7.76
C LEU A 211 3.46 -10.91 -7.15
N LEU A 212 2.61 -10.04 -7.69
CA LEU A 212 1.25 -9.85 -7.19
C LEU A 212 0.36 -11.07 -7.43
N LEU A 213 0.48 -11.74 -8.58
CA LEU A 213 -0.21 -13.00 -8.84
C LEU A 213 0.27 -14.09 -7.90
N ALA A 214 1.59 -14.22 -7.67
CA ALA A 214 2.14 -15.17 -6.72
C ALA A 214 1.60 -14.93 -5.30
N ILE A 215 1.57 -13.68 -4.83
CA ILE A 215 0.96 -13.34 -3.54
C ILE A 215 -0.53 -13.66 -3.52
N ALA A 216 -1.27 -13.40 -4.62
CA ALA A 216 -2.69 -13.72 -4.73
C ALA A 216 -2.94 -15.24 -4.64
N VAL A 217 -2.12 -16.04 -5.32
CA VAL A 217 -2.15 -17.51 -5.29
C VAL A 217 -1.81 -18.04 -3.90
N VAL A 218 -0.74 -17.54 -3.27
CA VAL A 218 -0.37 -17.94 -1.90
C VAL A 218 -1.50 -17.57 -0.91
N ARG A 219 -2.11 -16.39 -1.04
CA ARG A 219 -3.27 -16.01 -0.22
C ARG A 219 -4.48 -16.92 -0.41
N HIS A 220 -4.68 -17.41 -1.64
CA HIS A 220 -5.80 -18.26 -1.98
C HIS A 220 -5.60 -19.71 -1.52
N LEU A 221 -4.43 -20.27 -1.80
CA LEU A 221 -4.14 -21.70 -1.59
C LEU A 221 -3.55 -22.00 -0.20
N ALA A 222 -2.78 -21.06 0.37
CA ALA A 222 -2.06 -21.26 1.61
C ALA A 222 -2.13 -20.02 2.51
N PRO A 223 -3.35 -19.60 2.94
CA PRO A 223 -3.54 -18.37 3.71
C PRO A 223 -2.75 -18.34 5.04
N ALA A 224 -2.34 -19.50 5.57
CA ALA A 224 -1.55 -19.63 6.79
C ALA A 224 -0.05 -19.26 6.62
N LEU A 225 0.49 -19.26 5.40
CA LEU A 225 1.92 -18.98 5.14
C LEU A 225 2.23 -17.48 5.09
N LEU A 226 1.23 -16.64 4.85
CA LEU A 226 1.40 -15.20 4.90
C LEU A 226 1.12 -14.72 6.32
N PRO A 227 1.86 -13.70 6.82
CA PRO A 227 1.64 -13.15 8.15
C PRO A 227 0.16 -12.89 8.34
N ASP A 228 -0.40 -13.64 9.28
CA ASP A 228 -1.83 -13.78 9.39
C ASP A 228 -2.43 -12.41 9.67
N SER A 229 -3.19 -11.87 8.72
CA SER A 229 -4.07 -10.76 9.02
C SER A 229 -5.21 -11.19 9.94
N ARG A 230 -5.27 -12.46 10.39
CA ARG A 230 -6.06 -12.96 11.55
C ARG A 230 -5.60 -12.37 12.88
N ARG A 231 -5.30 -11.07 12.87
CA ARG A 231 -5.55 -10.26 14.05
C ARG A 231 -7.01 -10.49 14.43
N ARG A 232 -7.24 -11.16 15.57
CA ARG A 232 -8.59 -11.32 16.09
C ARG A 232 -9.22 -9.95 16.26
N PRO A 233 -10.49 -9.76 15.88
CA PRO A 233 -11.17 -8.49 16.08
C PRO A 233 -11.11 -8.13 17.57
N THR A 234 -10.67 -6.91 17.88
CA THR A 234 -10.62 -6.42 19.26
C THR A 234 -11.67 -5.36 19.50
N ALA A 235 -12.09 -5.19 20.75
CA ALA A 235 -13.07 -4.18 21.11
C ALA A 235 -12.61 -2.77 20.71
N GLY A 236 -13.54 -1.97 20.19
CA GLY A 236 -13.28 -0.62 19.71
C GLY A 236 -12.71 -0.54 18.30
N GLU A 237 -12.81 -1.61 17.52
CA GLU A 237 -12.33 -1.67 16.14
C GLU A 237 -13.44 -1.74 15.13
N ILE A 238 -13.18 -1.25 13.92
CA ILE A 238 -14.09 -1.39 12.79
C ILE A 238 -13.49 -2.37 11.80
N TRP A 239 -14.32 -3.31 11.38
CA TRP A 239 -13.98 -4.39 10.45
C TRP A 239 -15.03 -4.49 9.36
N ASN A 240 -14.68 -4.93 8.16
CA ASN A 240 -15.65 -5.56 7.28
C ASN A 240 -15.87 -6.98 7.76
N ALA A 241 -17.12 -7.38 7.86
CA ALA A 241 -17.52 -8.74 8.13
C ALA A 241 -18.74 -9.10 7.29
N PHE A 242 -18.86 -10.39 6.95
CA PHE A 242 -20.07 -10.93 6.34
C PHE A 242 -21.15 -10.98 7.41
N VAL A 243 -22.26 -10.29 7.19
CA VAL A 243 -23.37 -10.22 8.14
C VAL A 243 -24.64 -10.64 7.43
N THR A 244 -25.31 -11.67 7.96
CA THR A 244 -26.59 -12.17 7.47
C THR A 244 -27.70 -11.15 7.70
N PHE A 245 -28.74 -11.22 6.87
CA PHE A 245 -29.99 -10.54 7.16
C PHE A 245 -30.75 -11.29 8.25
N ASP A 246 -31.63 -10.59 8.97
CA ASP A 246 -32.34 -11.21 10.09
C ASP A 246 -33.33 -12.26 9.54
N GLY A 247 -33.04 -13.55 9.78
CA GLY A 247 -33.88 -14.67 9.35
C GLY A 247 -33.46 -15.39 8.06
N ASP A 248 -32.40 -14.92 7.38
CA ASP A 248 -31.95 -15.49 6.11
C ASP A 248 -30.48 -15.95 6.18
N ASP A 249 -30.15 -17.01 5.43
CA ASP A 249 -28.75 -17.42 5.17
C ASP A 249 -28.03 -16.45 4.20
N GLU A 250 -28.79 -15.58 3.54
CA GLU A 250 -28.23 -14.52 2.72
C GLU A 250 -27.68 -13.38 3.58
N GLY A 251 -26.54 -12.85 3.16
CA GLY A 251 -25.84 -11.80 3.88
C GLY A 251 -24.99 -10.97 2.95
N LYS A 252 -24.35 -9.94 3.51
CA LYS A 252 -23.36 -9.17 2.76
C LYS A 252 -22.26 -8.63 3.63
N ASP A 253 -21.14 -8.31 3.00
CA ASP A 253 -20.03 -7.66 3.67
C ASP A 253 -20.41 -6.24 4.09
N ARG A 254 -20.37 -5.99 5.39
CA ARG A 254 -20.67 -4.70 6.00
C ARG A 254 -19.55 -4.27 6.94
N PRO A 255 -19.30 -2.95 7.08
CA PRO A 255 -18.53 -2.48 8.21
C PRO A 255 -19.28 -2.77 9.51
N VAL A 256 -18.56 -3.20 10.54
CA VAL A 256 -19.09 -3.50 11.87
C VAL A 256 -18.15 -2.92 12.92
N LEU A 257 -18.72 -2.37 14.00
CA LEU A 257 -17.97 -1.97 15.19
C LEU A 257 -17.94 -3.14 16.17
N VAL A 258 -16.74 -3.59 16.54
CA VAL A 258 -16.54 -4.64 17.53
C VAL A 258 -16.68 -4.06 18.93
N LEU A 259 -17.66 -4.55 19.68
CA LEU A 259 -17.84 -4.22 21.09
C LEU A 259 -17.03 -5.14 21.99
N ARG A 260 -16.95 -6.42 21.64
CA ARG A 260 -16.16 -7.43 22.36
C ARG A 260 -15.59 -8.41 21.34
N GLY A 261 -14.33 -8.79 21.52
CA GLY A 261 -13.69 -9.82 20.70
C GLY A 261 -12.69 -10.64 21.50
N GLY A 262 -12.02 -11.59 20.85
CA GLY A 262 -10.97 -12.42 21.47
C GLY A 262 -11.28 -13.91 21.57
N GLY A 263 -12.50 -14.36 21.25
CA GLY A 263 -12.89 -15.77 21.16
C GLY A 263 -13.40 -16.14 19.76
N ASP A 264 -14.14 -17.25 19.66
CA ASP A 264 -14.74 -17.75 18.40
C ASP A 264 -15.96 -16.93 17.96
N GLN A 265 -16.51 -16.13 18.88
CA GLN A 265 -17.52 -15.12 18.57
C GLN A 265 -17.09 -13.74 19.08
N ALA A 266 -17.49 -12.71 18.34
CA ALA A 266 -17.38 -11.32 18.70
C ALA A 266 -18.77 -10.70 18.82
N THR A 267 -18.94 -9.72 19.71
CA THR A 267 -20.16 -8.90 19.77
C THR A 267 -19.93 -7.65 18.93
N ILE A 268 -20.84 -7.36 18.00
CA ILE A 268 -20.68 -6.25 17.05
C ILE A 268 -21.91 -5.36 16.98
N LEU A 269 -21.73 -4.16 16.43
CA LEU A 269 -22.77 -3.27 15.93
C LEU A 269 -22.64 -3.10 14.41
N LYS A 270 -23.74 -3.31 13.68
CA LYS A 270 -23.79 -3.20 12.21
C LYS A 270 -23.64 -1.74 11.77
N ILE A 271 -22.87 -1.47 10.71
CA ILE A 271 -22.86 -0.17 10.04
C ILE A 271 -23.53 -0.29 8.68
N THR A 272 -24.42 0.64 8.38
CA THR A 272 -25.13 0.71 7.09
C THR A 272 -25.00 2.08 6.48
N SER A 273 -24.97 2.16 5.15
CA SER A 273 -24.98 3.44 4.44
C SER A 273 -26.36 3.89 3.96
N GLN A 274 -27.40 3.09 4.24
CA GLN A 274 -28.79 3.40 3.86
C GLN A 274 -29.43 4.31 4.89
N ASP A 275 -30.29 5.25 4.47
CA ASP A 275 -30.94 6.21 5.36
C ASP A 275 -31.63 5.61 6.59
N LYS A 276 -31.15 6.00 7.78
CA LYS A 276 -31.70 5.65 9.09
C LYS A 276 -31.95 6.84 10.00
N SER A 277 -31.95 8.07 9.47
CA SER A 277 -32.24 9.30 10.22
C SER A 277 -33.58 9.26 10.98
N ARG A 278 -34.57 8.52 10.45
CA ARG A 278 -35.89 8.35 11.08
C ARG A 278 -35.93 7.37 12.25
N PHE A 279 -34.85 6.65 12.55
CA PHE A 279 -34.81 5.58 13.54
C PHE A 279 -33.92 5.95 14.73
N ALA A 280 -34.47 5.92 15.95
CA ALA A 280 -33.77 6.36 17.18
C ALA A 280 -32.67 5.38 17.66
N ASP A 281 -32.77 4.13 17.23
CA ASP A 281 -31.81 3.04 17.46
C ASP A 281 -30.61 3.07 16.49
N TYR A 282 -30.43 4.18 15.77
CA TYR A 282 -29.28 4.41 14.91
C TYR A 282 -28.50 5.66 15.31
N LEU A 283 -27.18 5.56 15.33
CA LEU A 283 -26.28 6.69 15.53
C LEU A 283 -25.74 7.16 14.17
N PRO A 284 -25.95 8.43 13.76
CA PRO A 284 -25.35 8.97 12.55
C PRO A 284 -23.83 9.01 12.62
N LEU A 285 -23.19 8.51 11.56
CA LEU A 285 -21.75 8.48 11.34
C LEU A 285 -21.41 9.37 10.14
N PRO A 286 -21.26 10.69 10.32
CA PRO A 286 -20.95 11.57 9.21
C PRO A 286 -19.53 11.31 8.71
N ARG A 287 -19.39 11.17 7.40
CA ARG A 287 -18.15 10.82 6.69
C ARG A 287 -17.02 11.75 7.09
N ASN A 288 -17.26 13.05 7.24
CA ASN A 288 -16.24 14.04 7.62
C ASN A 288 -15.53 13.71 8.95
N ARG A 289 -16.23 13.09 9.92
CA ARG A 289 -15.67 12.67 11.21
C ARG A 289 -15.18 11.21 11.21
N CYS A 290 -15.47 10.47 10.15
CA CYS A 290 -15.17 9.04 10.01
C CYS A 290 -14.34 8.72 8.75
N ARG A 291 -13.67 9.72 8.13
CA ARG A 291 -12.98 9.55 6.83
C ARG A 291 -11.93 8.44 6.81
N ALA A 292 -11.31 8.16 7.97
CA ALA A 292 -10.30 7.12 8.11
C ALA A 292 -10.86 5.69 8.01
N ILE A 293 -12.16 5.50 8.22
CA ILE A 293 -12.80 4.18 8.39
C ILE A 293 -14.01 3.96 7.46
N LEU A 294 -14.65 5.04 6.99
CA LEU A 294 -15.87 5.00 6.18
C LEU A 294 -15.73 5.86 4.91
N THR A 295 -16.35 5.41 3.82
CA THR A 295 -16.26 6.06 2.50
C THR A 295 -17.39 7.04 2.20
N LYS A 296 -18.51 6.92 2.91
CA LYS A 296 -19.76 7.70 2.78
C LYS A 296 -20.39 7.90 4.15
N ASP A 297 -21.37 8.80 4.23
CA ASP A 297 -22.20 8.93 5.43
C ASP A 297 -22.87 7.59 5.72
N SER A 298 -22.99 7.24 6.99
CA SER A 298 -23.48 5.95 7.43
C SER A 298 -24.18 6.07 8.76
N TRP A 299 -24.80 4.98 9.20
CA TRP A 299 -25.39 4.85 10.52
C TRP A 299 -24.91 3.57 11.20
N LEU A 300 -24.68 3.67 12.50
CA LEU A 300 -24.40 2.55 13.38
C LEU A 300 -25.72 2.07 13.97
N ALA A 301 -26.12 0.84 13.67
CA ALA A 301 -27.23 0.20 14.35
C ALA A 301 -26.83 -0.07 15.80
N LEU A 302 -27.65 0.35 16.76
CA LEU A 302 -27.36 0.28 18.19
C LEU A 302 -27.86 -1.00 18.85
N ASN A 303 -28.14 -2.04 18.06
CA ASN A 303 -28.51 -3.37 18.52
C ASN A 303 -27.30 -4.32 18.45
N PRO A 304 -26.67 -4.67 19.60
CA PRO A 304 -25.56 -5.62 19.63
C PRO A 304 -25.98 -6.99 19.12
N MET A 305 -25.12 -7.64 18.33
CA MET A 305 -25.34 -9.02 17.93
C MET A 305 -24.05 -9.84 17.96
N PRO A 306 -24.13 -11.15 18.22
CA PRO A 306 -22.99 -12.04 18.07
C PRO A 306 -22.64 -12.20 16.59
N LEU A 307 -21.35 -12.37 16.31
CA LEU A 307 -20.85 -12.68 14.99
C LEU A 307 -19.66 -13.64 15.10
N PRO A 308 -19.66 -14.77 14.37
CA PRO A 308 -18.52 -15.69 14.36
C PRO A 308 -17.22 -15.02 13.90
N ALA A 309 -16.09 -15.44 14.46
CA ALA A 309 -14.78 -14.85 14.19
C ALA A 309 -14.37 -15.02 12.71
N GLU A 310 -14.79 -16.10 12.07
CA GLU A 310 -14.58 -16.41 10.65
C GLU A 310 -15.36 -15.50 9.69
N SER A 311 -16.42 -14.84 10.18
CA SER A 311 -17.18 -13.87 9.39
C SER A 311 -16.41 -12.57 9.16
N PHE A 312 -15.38 -12.30 9.97
CA PHE A 312 -14.54 -11.11 9.82
C PHE A 312 -13.60 -11.24 8.61
N ARG A 313 -13.59 -10.20 7.76
CA ARG A 313 -12.83 -10.19 6.51
C ARG A 313 -11.62 -9.26 6.57
N SER A 314 -11.87 -7.97 6.83
CA SER A 314 -10.81 -6.96 6.74
C SER A 314 -10.92 -5.85 7.78
N TYR A 315 -9.82 -5.58 8.46
CA TYR A 315 -9.73 -4.46 9.39
C TYR A 315 -9.81 -3.12 8.66
N ARG A 316 -10.67 -2.21 9.13
CA ARG A 316 -10.82 -0.85 8.58
C ARG A 316 -10.13 0.22 9.39
N GLY A 317 -9.91 0.00 10.68
CA GLY A 317 -9.34 1.02 11.57
C GLY A 317 -9.92 0.98 12.96
N ARG A 318 -9.41 1.85 13.83
CA ARG A 318 -9.97 2.02 15.17
C ARG A 318 -11.22 2.88 15.10
N CYS A 319 -12.18 2.57 15.97
CA CYS A 319 -13.36 3.39 16.16
C CYS A 319 -12.96 4.76 16.75
N PRO A 320 -13.39 5.87 16.13
CA PRO A 320 -13.22 7.20 16.69
C PRO A 320 -13.72 7.30 18.13
N ALA A 321 -12.98 8.01 18.98
CA ALA A 321 -13.27 8.10 20.41
C ALA A 321 -14.69 8.63 20.72
N TRP A 322 -15.22 9.51 19.87
CA TRP A 322 -16.56 10.07 20.05
C TRP A 322 -17.67 9.02 19.85
N ILE A 323 -17.49 8.05 18.95
CA ILE A 323 -18.44 6.94 18.76
C ILE A 323 -18.40 6.04 19.99
N LEU A 324 -17.19 5.71 20.48
CA LEU A 324 -17.04 4.89 21.69
C LEU A 324 -17.63 5.57 22.92
N ALA A 325 -17.49 6.89 23.04
CA ALA A 325 -18.13 7.67 24.10
C ALA A 325 -19.66 7.59 24.00
N GLU A 326 -20.23 7.64 22.80
CA GLU A 326 -21.67 7.52 22.59
C GLU A 326 -22.19 6.11 22.88
N VAL A 327 -21.53 5.07 22.37
CA VAL A 327 -21.85 3.67 22.65
C VAL A 327 -21.79 3.40 24.16
N ARG A 328 -20.82 3.99 24.87
CA ARG A 328 -20.74 3.93 26.34
C ARG A 328 -21.87 4.67 27.04
N ARG A 329 -22.22 5.88 26.60
CA ARG A 329 -23.34 6.65 27.16
C ARG A 329 -24.67 5.91 27.08
N ARG A 330 -24.82 5.06 26.07
CA ARG A 330 -26.00 4.21 25.85
C ARG A 330 -25.91 2.83 26.50
N ASP A 331 -24.88 2.59 27.31
CA ASP A 331 -24.63 1.34 28.05
C ASP A 331 -24.61 0.06 27.18
N LEU A 332 -24.18 0.21 25.92
CA LEU A 332 -24.10 -0.91 24.97
C LEU A 332 -22.78 -1.70 25.11
N LEU A 333 -21.89 -1.28 26.01
CA LEU A 333 -20.65 -2.01 26.28
C LEU A 333 -20.93 -3.11 27.30
N PRO A 334 -20.58 -4.38 27.02
CA PRO A 334 -20.88 -5.46 27.95
C PRO A 334 -20.25 -5.25 29.33
N ALA A 335 -20.97 -5.65 30.38
CA ALA A 335 -20.48 -5.66 31.75
C ALA A 335 -19.16 -6.45 31.83
N GLY A 336 -18.10 -5.82 32.33
CA GLY A 336 -16.72 -6.35 32.25
C GLY A 336 -15.80 -5.58 31.29
N PHE A 337 -16.27 -4.50 30.67
CA PHE A 337 -15.42 -3.43 30.12
C PHE A 337 -14.69 -2.68 31.24
N GLY A 338 -13.88 -3.40 32.02
CA GLY A 338 -13.31 -2.98 33.28
C GLY A 338 -12.45 -1.73 33.16
N VAL A 339 -12.78 -0.77 34.01
CA VAL A 339 -12.10 0.51 34.32
C VAL A 339 -10.57 0.35 34.47
N GLY A 340 -10.08 -0.86 34.78
CA GLY A 340 -8.65 -1.17 34.90
C GLY A 340 -7.85 -1.09 33.59
N ARG A 341 -8.44 -1.37 32.41
CA ARG A 341 -7.71 -1.23 31.15
C ARG A 341 -7.72 0.21 30.65
N VAL A 342 -8.82 0.97 30.83
CA VAL A 342 -9.01 2.36 30.34
C VAL A 342 -7.98 3.34 30.89
N ARG A 343 -7.53 3.19 32.14
CA ARG A 343 -6.51 4.07 32.72
C ARG A 343 -5.18 4.05 31.94
N SER A 344 -4.79 2.91 31.36
CA SER A 344 -3.59 2.85 30.50
C SER A 344 -3.81 3.43 29.09
N TRP A 345 -5.07 3.59 28.66
CA TRP A 345 -5.41 4.16 27.34
C TRP A 345 -5.47 5.68 27.35
N LEU A 346 -5.77 6.30 28.50
CA LEU A 346 -5.83 7.77 28.65
C LEU A 346 -4.51 8.37 29.15
N THR A 347 -3.72 7.66 29.96
CA THR A 347 -2.42 8.17 30.47
C THR A 347 -1.29 8.08 29.45
N ALA A 348 -1.34 7.14 28.50
CA ALA A 348 -0.34 7.02 27.43
C ALA A 348 -0.37 8.17 26.39
N GLY A 349 -1.29 9.13 26.52
CA GLY A 349 -1.40 10.32 25.66
C GLY A 349 -1.02 11.64 26.33
N ARG A 350 -0.56 11.64 27.59
CA ARG A 350 -0.16 12.87 28.33
C ARG A 350 1.25 12.87 28.90
N ALA A 351 2.05 11.84 28.62
CA ALA A 351 3.48 11.85 28.92
C ALA A 351 4.26 11.51 27.65
N ARG A 352 4.40 12.50 26.77
CA ARG A 352 5.55 12.79 25.90
C ARG A 352 5.23 13.96 24.98
#